data_AF-Q8TNU2-F1
#
_entry.id   AF-Q8TNU2-F1
#
_cell.length_a   1.000
_cell.length_b   1.000
_cell.length_c   1.000
_cell.angle_alpha   90.00
_cell.angle_beta   90.00
_cell.angle_gamma   90.00
#
_symmetry.space_group_name_H-M   'P 1'
#
loop_
_entity.id
_entity.type
_entity.pdbx_description
1 polymer ?
#
loop_
_entity_poly.entity_id
_entity_poly.type
_entity_poly.pdbx_seq_one_letter_code
_entity_poly.pdbx_strand_id
1 'polypeptide(L)'
;MKLKFKRCIEELGIKPILARVRHPQTNGKIEKWFDTYQRFRGEFESFEEFVQWYNKRPHGALKLEQLESPQEAFWNRLPVEAKFRIGVRLFGW
;
A
#
# COMPACT_ATOMS: atom_id res chain seq x y z
N MET A 1 3.81 -23.06 6.73
CA MET A 1 3.70 -21.65 6.31
C MET A 1 2.25 -21.15 6.25
N LYS A 2 1.33 -21.84 5.56
CA LYS A 2 -0.10 -21.44 5.46
C LYS A 2 -0.83 -21.31 6.82
N LEU A 3 -0.58 -22.22 7.76
CA LEU A 3 -1.24 -22.19 9.08
C LEU A 3 -0.83 -20.97 9.92
N LYS A 4 0.45 -20.61 9.90
CA LYS A 4 0.99 -19.47 10.64
C LYS A 4 0.46 -18.14 10.11
N PHE A 5 0.38 -18.00 8.78
CA PHE A 5 -0.18 -16.81 8.16
C PHE A 5 -1.67 -16.65 8.46
N LYS A 6 -2.46 -17.73 8.32
CA LYS A 6 -3.90 -17.73 8.60
C LYS A 6 -4.19 -17.35 10.05
N ARG A 7 -3.43 -17.92 11.00
CA ARG A 7 -3.57 -17.60 12.42
C ARG A 7 -3.24 -16.12 12.71
N CYS A 8 -2.18 -15.59 12.09
CA CYS A 8 -1.78 -14.19 12.26
C CYS A 8 -2.85 -13.20 11.75
N ILE A 9 -3.43 -13.44 10.57
CA ILE A 9 -4.50 -12.57 10.06
C ILE A 9 -5.77 -12.65 10.92
N GLU A 10 -6.08 -13.83 11.47
CA GLU A 10 -7.20 -14.02 12.41
C GLU A 10 -6.97 -13.27 13.73
N GLU A 11 -5.77 -13.39 14.31
CA GLU A 11 -5.37 -12.66 15.53
C GLU A 11 -5.39 -11.14 15.34
N LEU A 12 -5.06 -10.65 14.13
CA LEU A 12 -5.13 -9.23 13.79
C LEU A 12 -6.54 -8.76 13.37
N GLY A 13 -7.53 -9.65 13.31
CA GLY A 13 -8.88 -9.34 12.85
C GLY A 13 -8.97 -8.97 11.36
N ILE A 14 -7.99 -9.37 10.56
CA ILE A 14 -7.90 -9.09 9.13
C ILE A 14 -8.73 -10.13 8.36
N LYS A 15 -9.77 -9.67 7.65
CA LYS A 15 -10.57 -10.51 6.76
C LYS A 15 -9.88 -10.67 5.40
N PRO A 16 -9.38 -11.87 5.03
CA PRO A 16 -8.74 -12.06 3.73
C PRO A 16 -9.77 -11.98 2.60
N ILE A 17 -9.46 -11.22 1.55
CA ILE A 17 -10.25 -11.16 0.32
C ILE A 17 -9.57 -12.07 -0.71
N LEU A 18 -10.19 -13.20 -1.02
CA LEU A 18 -9.63 -14.17 -1.95
C LEU A 18 -10.11 -13.87 -3.38
N ALA A 19 -9.15 -13.74 -4.31
CA ALA A 19 -9.45 -13.67 -5.73
C ALA A 19 -9.67 -15.07 -6.33
N ARG A 20 -10.40 -15.14 -7.44
CA ARG A 20 -10.52 -16.39 -8.20
C ARG A 20 -9.17 -16.79 -8.78
N VAL A 21 -8.92 -18.10 -8.85
CA VAL A 21 -7.76 -18.67 -9.54
C VAL A 21 -7.82 -18.26 -11.02
N ARG A 22 -6.70 -17.77 -11.58
CA ARG A 22 -6.59 -17.25 -12.96
C ARG A 22 -7.47 -16.01 -13.23
N HIS A 23 -7.40 -15.00 -12.36
CA HIS A 23 -7.97 -13.68 -12.60
C HIS A 23 -6.86 -12.61 -12.70
N PRO A 24 -6.20 -12.44 -13.87
CA PRO A 24 -5.05 -11.56 -14.05
C PRO A 24 -5.32 -10.10 -13.65
N GLN A 25 -6.56 -9.64 -13.85
CA GLN A 25 -6.98 -8.27 -13.52
C GLN A 25 -6.82 -7.93 -12.02
N THR A 26 -6.79 -8.91 -11.12
CA THR A 26 -6.67 -8.63 -9.68
C THR A 26 -5.23 -8.27 -9.28
N ASN A 27 -4.23 -8.76 -10.02
CA ASN A 27 -2.82 -8.58 -9.67
C ASN A 27 -2.16 -7.41 -10.42
N GLY A 28 -2.81 -6.81 -11.42
CA GLY A 28 -2.19 -5.77 -12.25
C GLY A 28 -1.61 -4.58 -11.47
N LYS A 29 -2.20 -4.21 -10.32
CA LYS A 29 -1.64 -3.14 -9.46
C LYS A 29 -0.31 -3.54 -8.82
N ILE A 30 -0.22 -4.77 -8.31
CA ILE A 30 1.00 -5.24 -7.66
C ILE A 30 2.09 -5.56 -8.70
N GLU A 31 1.71 -6.10 -9.85
CA GLU A 31 2.60 -6.30 -10.99
C GLU A 31 3.18 -4.96 -11.47
N LYS A 32 2.36 -3.91 -11.60
CA LYS A 32 2.83 -2.58 -11.98
C LYS A 32 3.74 -1.94 -10.93
N TRP A 33 3.47 -2.20 -9.66
CA TRP A 33 4.34 -1.76 -8.57
C TRP A 33 5.72 -2.44 -8.67
N PHE A 34 5.76 -3.75 -8.89
CA PHE A 34 7.02 -4.49 -9.07
C PHE A 34 7.79 -4.06 -10.33
N ASP A 35 7.10 -3.83 -11.44
CA ASP A 35 7.68 -3.25 -12.66
C ASP A 35 8.36 -1.89 -12.37
N THR A 36 7.68 -1.02 -11.62
CA THR A 36 8.25 0.27 -11.20
C THR A 36 9.46 0.06 -10.28
N TYR A 37 9.37 -0.86 -9.31
CA TYR A 37 10.48 -1.17 -8.43
C TYR A 37 11.70 -1.65 -9.20
N GLN A 38 11.56 -2.62 -10.10
CA GLN A 38 12.66 -3.16 -10.89
C GLN A 38 13.32 -2.09 -11.78
N ARG A 39 12.51 -1.18 -12.35
CA ARG A 39 13.02 -0.11 -13.20
C ARG A 39 13.88 0.91 -12.45
N PHE A 40 13.44 1.32 -11.25
CA PHE A 40 14.06 2.44 -10.53
C PHE A 40 14.92 1.99 -9.34
N ARG A 41 14.92 0.71 -8.95
CA ARG A 41 15.67 0.23 -7.78
C ARG A 41 17.15 0.60 -7.83
N GLY A 42 17.79 0.57 -9.00
CA GLY A 42 19.20 0.90 -9.17
C GLY A 42 19.56 2.36 -8.90
N GLU A 43 18.56 3.25 -8.80
CA GLU A 43 18.75 4.69 -8.55
C GLU A 43 18.81 5.03 -7.05
N PHE A 44 18.56 4.06 -6.17
CA PHE A 44 18.48 4.26 -4.72
C PHE A 44 19.54 3.43 -4.00
N GLU A 45 19.99 3.88 -2.83
CA GLU A 45 20.91 3.12 -2.00
C GLU A 45 20.18 2.01 -1.23
N SER A 46 18.97 2.31 -0.74
CA SER A 46 18.17 1.39 0.08
C SER A 46 16.74 1.19 -0.44
N PHE A 47 16.08 0.15 0.07
CA PHE A 47 14.66 -0.07 -0.21
C PHE A 47 13.81 1.04 0.40
N GLU A 48 14.18 1.49 1.60
CA GLU A 48 13.51 2.56 2.34
C GLU A 48 13.51 3.86 1.55
N GLU A 49 14.65 4.21 0.94
CA GLU A 49 14.77 5.40 0.10
C GLU A 49 13.87 5.32 -1.13
N PHE A 50 13.85 4.18 -1.83
CA PHE A 50 12.91 3.93 -2.92
C PHE A 50 11.46 4.10 -2.47
N VAL A 51 11.09 3.53 -1.31
CA VAL A 51 9.71 3.61 -0.77
C VAL A 51 9.35 5.06 -0.43
N GLN A 52 10.27 5.82 0.14
CA GLN A 52 10.05 7.24 0.43
C GLN A 52 9.83 8.05 -0.85
N TRP A 53 10.68 7.84 -1.87
CA TRP A 53 10.53 8.48 -3.17
C TRP A 53 9.20 8.09 -3.83
N TYR A 54 8.89 6.80 -3.88
CA TYR A 54 7.68 6.27 -4.51
C TYR A 54 6.40 6.85 -3.91
N ASN A 55 6.38 7.04 -2.58
CA ASN A 55 5.21 7.55 -1.88
C ASN A 55 5.05 9.08 -1.98
N LYS A 56 6.13 9.83 -2.25
CA LYS A 56 6.12 11.30 -2.37
C LYS A 56 5.99 11.81 -3.80
N ARG A 57 6.35 11.01 -4.80
CA ARG A 57 6.25 11.42 -6.21
C ARG A 57 4.79 11.56 -6.65
N PRO A 58 4.46 12.53 -7.52
CA PRO A 58 3.17 12.58 -8.20
C PRO A 58 2.93 11.31 -9.02
N HIS A 59 1.71 10.79 -9.01
CA HIS A 59 1.37 9.57 -9.72
C HIS A 59 0.33 9.81 -10.81
N GLY A 60 0.65 9.51 -12.07
CA GLY A 60 -0.22 9.78 -13.22
C GLY A 60 -1.58 9.06 -13.22
N ALA A 61 -1.67 7.93 -12.52
CA ALA A 61 -2.95 7.21 -12.31
C ALA A 61 -3.81 7.78 -11.15
N LEU A 62 -3.34 8.82 -10.46
CA LEU A 62 -4.09 9.57 -9.45
C LEU A 62 -4.55 10.90 -10.05
N LYS A 63 -4.92 11.87 -9.21
CA LYS A 63 -5.30 13.21 -9.66
C LYS A 63 -4.06 13.97 -10.15
N LEU A 64 -3.67 13.73 -11.41
CA LEU A 64 -2.47 14.31 -12.01
C LEU A 64 -2.53 15.84 -12.07
N GLU A 65 -3.72 16.42 -12.26
CA GLU A 65 -3.93 17.88 -12.21
C GLU A 65 -3.56 18.49 -10.84
N GLN A 66 -3.67 17.70 -9.77
CA GLN A 66 -3.32 18.10 -8.41
C GLN A 66 -1.95 17.57 -7.98
N LEU A 67 -1.21 16.92 -8.90
CA LEU A 67 0.05 16.24 -8.63
C LEU A 67 -0.01 15.30 -7.41
N GLU A 68 -1.18 14.67 -7.17
CA GLU A 68 -1.43 13.86 -5.98
C GLU A 68 -0.45 12.69 -5.89
N SER A 69 0.22 12.58 -4.74
CA SER A 69 1.13 11.49 -4.39
C SER A 69 0.38 10.28 -3.82
N PRO A 70 0.96 9.07 -3.90
CA PRO A 70 0.38 7.89 -3.26
C PRO A 70 0.12 8.06 -1.76
N GLN A 71 1.01 8.76 -1.05
CA GLN A 71 0.84 9.04 0.36
C GLN A 71 -0.38 9.94 0.63
N GLU A 72 -0.55 11.01 -0.14
CA GLU A 72 -1.71 11.90 -0.02
C GLU A 72 -3.00 11.15 -0.34
N ALA A 73 -3.03 10.40 -1.44
CA ALA A 73 -4.21 9.61 -1.81
C ALA A 73 -4.60 8.59 -0.73
N PHE A 74 -3.62 7.98 -0.06
CA PHE A 74 -3.87 7.07 1.06
C PHE A 74 -4.58 7.80 2.22
N TRP A 75 -4.02 8.92 2.68
CA TRP A 75 -4.61 9.70 3.78
C TRP A 75 -5.95 10.33 3.40
N ASN A 76 -6.12 10.76 2.16
CA ASN A 76 -7.36 11.37 1.68
C ASN A 76 -8.51 10.34 1.60
N ARG A 77 -8.22 9.10 1.22
CA ARG A 77 -9.21 8.03 1.06
C ARG A 77 -9.53 7.27 2.35
N LEU A 78 -8.73 7.44 3.39
CA LEU A 78 -8.97 6.83 4.69
C LEU A 78 -10.22 7.42 5.37
N PRO A 79 -11.19 6.59 5.80
CA PRO A 79 -12.30 7.04 6.63
C PRO A 79 -11.83 7.72 7.92
N VAL A 80 -12.61 8.69 8.41
CA VAL A 80 -12.25 9.46 9.61
C VAL A 80 -12.10 8.55 10.83
N GLU A 81 -12.95 7.54 10.95
CA GLU A 81 -12.92 6.54 12.01
C GLU A 81 -11.61 5.74 11.98
N ALA A 82 -11.11 5.43 10.77
CA ALA A 82 -9.84 4.73 10.61
C ALA A 82 -8.65 5.62 11.02
N LYS A 83 -8.67 6.91 10.65
CA LYS A 83 -7.67 7.89 11.09
C LYS A 83 -7.64 8.02 12.62
N PHE A 84 -8.81 8.12 13.23
CA PHE A 84 -8.94 8.20 14.68
C PHE A 84 -8.38 6.95 15.38
N ARG A 85 -8.75 5.75 14.90
CA ARG A 85 -8.21 4.48 15.44
C ARG A 85 -6.70 4.38 15.32
N ILE A 86 -6.11 4.87 14.22
CA ILE A 86 -4.65 4.94 14.06
C ILE A 86 -4.06 5.89 15.11
N GLY A 87 -4.65 7.07 15.30
CA GLY A 87 -4.22 8.05 16.30
C GLY A 87 -4.25 7.50 17.73
N VAL A 88 -5.35 6.87 18.13
CA VAL A 88 -5.49 6.22 19.45
C VAL A 88 -4.41 5.15 19.63
N ARG A 89 -4.15 4.31 18.62
CA ARG A 89 -3.13 3.26 18.70
C ARG A 89 -1.71 3.80 18.83
N LEU A 90 -1.39 4.90 18.13
CA LEU A 90 -0.03 5.45 18.10
C LEU A 90 0.27 6.36 19.29
N PHE A 91 -0.72 7.08 19.80
CA PHE A 91 -0.53 8.14 20.79
C PHE A 91 -1.23 7.87 22.13
N GLY A 92 -1.96 6.75 22.27
CA GLY A 92 -2.41 6.24 23.56
C GLY A 92 -3.42 7.12 24.32
N TRP A 93 -4.27 7.85 23.60
CA TRP A 93 -5.35 8.65 24.20
C TRP A 93 -6.39 7.78 24.90
#